data_AF-A0A9W6RF42-F1
#
_entry.id   AF-A0A9W6RF42-F1
#
_cell.length_a   1.000
_cell.length_b   1.000
_cell.length_c   1.000
_cell.angle_alpha   90.00
_cell.angle_beta   90.00
_cell.angle_gamma   90.00
#
_symmetry.space_group_name_H-M   'P 1'
#
loop_
_entity.id
_entity.type
_entity.pdbx_description
1 polymer ?
#
loop_
_entity_poly.entity_id
_entity_poly.type
_entity_poly.pdbx_seq_one_letter_code
_entity_poly.pdbx_strand_id
1 'polypeptide(L)'
;MTRSLARRVAAASTVLALGGLGTLAVQAPAHAAGFSAAYTCSVPLSGSQTVTITGTLTASPNPSTVGTATHFALHISNLSLSSPLAINSWSATAALNVSGAQTASFSVTGSGGSVPANQPITGDLSGDWTPTAAGTDQIQGGNVTVKASVSLLGTLTIPCTPNSPRPVAETLTVN
;
A
#
# COMPACT_ATOMS: atom_id res chain seq x y z
N MET A 1 28.72 67.29 27.00
CA MET A 1 28.46 66.77 28.36
C MET A 1 26.97 66.99 28.68
N THR A 2 26.25 65.88 28.95
CA THR A 2 25.07 65.69 29.85
C THR A 2 24.23 66.91 30.30
N ARG A 3 22.90 66.89 30.47
CA ARG A 3 21.71 66.01 30.31
C ARG A 3 20.53 66.83 30.94
N SER A 4 19.26 66.39 30.76
CA SER A 4 18.03 66.69 31.56
C SER A 4 16.99 67.58 30.85
N LEU A 5 15.66 67.39 30.84
CA LEU A 5 14.67 66.34 31.22
C LEU A 5 13.27 66.85 30.77
N ALA A 6 12.25 65.97 30.85
CA ALA A 6 10.78 66.23 30.90
C ALA A 6 10.04 66.17 29.53
N ARG A 7 8.82 65.60 29.36
CA ARG A 7 7.84 64.88 30.23
C ARG A 7 6.63 64.44 29.35
N ARG A 8 5.80 63.51 29.88
CA ARG A 8 4.42 63.06 29.48
C ARG A 8 4.38 61.91 28.46
N VAL A 9 3.93 60.67 28.73
CA VAL A 9 2.78 60.03 29.44
C VAL A 9 1.43 60.12 28.69
N ALA A 10 0.77 58.95 28.60
CA ALA A 10 -0.61 58.61 28.21
C ALA A 10 -0.83 58.34 26.70
N ALA A 11 -1.59 57.33 26.25
CA ALA A 11 -2.30 56.21 26.86
C ALA A 11 -2.79 55.23 25.75
N ALA A 12 -3.17 54.02 26.16
CA ALA A 12 -4.05 53.00 25.54
C ALA A 12 -4.84 53.41 24.27
N SER A 13 -5.08 52.53 23.28
CA SER A 13 -6.06 51.44 23.39
C SER A 13 -6.05 50.46 22.20
N THR A 14 -6.22 49.18 22.54
CA THR A 14 -6.77 48.01 21.83
C THR A 14 -7.45 48.15 20.45
N VAL A 15 -7.00 47.33 19.49
CA VAL A 15 -7.86 46.43 18.68
C VAL A 15 -7.02 45.20 18.29
N LEU A 16 -7.12 44.09 19.02
CA LEU A 16 -6.69 42.77 18.54
C LEU A 16 -7.95 42.08 18.01
N ALA A 17 -8.12 42.13 16.68
CA ALA A 17 -9.16 41.39 16.00
C ALA A 17 -8.88 39.89 16.13
N LEU A 18 -9.67 39.21 16.96
CA LEU A 18 -9.87 37.77 16.88
C LEU A 18 -10.64 37.47 15.60
N GLY A 19 -10.11 36.61 14.74
CA GLY A 19 -10.83 36.16 13.55
C GLY A 19 -10.06 35.14 12.73
N GLY A 20 -10.09 33.88 13.18
CA GLY A 20 -9.91 32.71 12.32
C GLY A 20 -8.48 32.41 11.88
N LEU A 21 -7.69 31.80 12.78
CA LEU A 21 -6.59 30.95 12.34
C LEU A 21 -7.19 29.68 11.71
N GLY A 22 -7.41 29.71 10.39
CA GLY A 22 -7.63 28.50 9.62
C GLY A 22 -6.37 27.65 9.74
N THR A 23 -6.44 26.57 10.52
CA THR A 23 -5.42 25.52 10.48
C THR A 23 -5.49 24.90 9.09
N LEU A 24 -4.58 25.29 8.20
CA LEU A 24 -4.28 24.50 7.02
C LEU A 24 -3.86 23.12 7.55
N ALA A 25 -4.77 22.15 7.48
CA ALA A 25 -4.42 20.75 7.66
C ALA A 25 -3.44 20.43 6.53
N VAL A 26 -2.15 20.45 6.85
CA VAL A 26 -1.12 19.88 6.00
C VAL A 26 -1.45 18.40 5.93
N GLN A 27 -2.14 17.98 4.86
CA GLN A 27 -2.35 16.58 4.56
C GLN A 27 -0.96 15.95 4.46
N ALA A 28 -0.60 15.13 5.44
CA ALA A 28 0.57 14.30 5.35
C ALA A 28 0.46 13.49 4.05
N PRO A 29 1.52 13.41 3.23
CA PRO A 29 1.48 12.62 2.01
C PRO A 29 1.09 11.19 2.38
N ALA A 30 0.26 10.55 1.56
CA ALA A 30 -0.05 9.13 1.69
C ALA A 30 1.28 8.35 1.62
N HIS A 31 1.82 7.99 2.79
CA HIS A 31 3.09 7.31 2.89
C HIS A 31 2.87 5.88 2.43
N ALA A 32 3.35 5.54 1.24
CA ALA A 32 3.42 4.16 0.77
C ALA A 32 4.18 3.32 1.80
N ALA A 33 3.48 2.48 2.55
CA ALA A 33 4.14 1.58 3.48
C ALA A 33 4.77 0.43 2.70
N GLY A 34 6.09 0.32 2.81
CA GLY A 34 6.81 -0.86 2.34
C GLY A 34 6.44 -2.07 3.20
N PHE A 35 6.21 -3.22 2.58
CA PHE A 35 5.98 -4.48 3.28
C PHE A 35 6.95 -5.56 2.82
N SER A 36 7.17 -6.53 3.70
CA SER A 36 7.90 -7.76 3.42
C SER A 36 7.19 -8.89 4.15
N ALA A 37 6.66 -9.84 3.40
CA ALA A 37 5.84 -10.92 3.94
C ALA A 37 6.28 -12.28 3.36
N ALA A 38 6.31 -13.29 4.22
CA ALA A 38 6.59 -14.67 3.82
C ALA A 38 5.30 -15.36 3.34
N TYR A 39 5.42 -16.14 2.27
CA TYR A 39 4.35 -16.91 1.65
C TYR A 39 4.82 -18.33 1.40
N THR A 40 3.89 -19.27 1.49
CA THR A 40 4.09 -20.64 1.03
C THR A 40 3.41 -20.82 -0.32
N CYS A 41 4.20 -21.03 -1.38
CA CYS A 41 3.74 -21.21 -2.74
C CYS A 41 3.82 -22.68 -3.17
N SER A 42 2.77 -23.18 -3.82
CA SER A 42 2.77 -24.50 -4.44
C SER A 42 3.20 -24.38 -5.90
N VAL A 43 4.46 -24.71 -6.17
CA VAL A 43 5.03 -24.66 -7.51
C VAL A 43 4.84 -26.03 -8.16
N PRO A 44 4.18 -26.11 -9.33
CA PRO A 44 4.09 -27.36 -10.08
C PRO A 44 5.49 -27.97 -10.28
N LEU A 45 5.61 -29.29 -10.09
CA LEU A 45 6.86 -30.06 -10.23
C LEU A 45 7.93 -29.83 -9.13
N SER A 46 7.91 -28.70 -8.43
CA SER A 46 8.87 -28.39 -7.36
C SER A 46 8.30 -28.47 -5.94
N GLY A 47 6.98 -28.61 -5.81
CA GLY A 47 6.31 -28.74 -4.52
C GLY A 47 6.13 -27.41 -3.80
N SER A 48 6.04 -27.47 -2.48
CA SER A 48 5.80 -26.30 -1.63
C SER A 48 7.11 -25.56 -1.35
N GLN A 49 7.14 -24.25 -1.56
CA GLN A 49 8.30 -23.40 -1.32
C GLN A 49 7.90 -22.17 -0.49
N THR A 50 8.75 -21.81 0.48
CA THR A 50 8.60 -20.54 1.17
C THR A 50 9.30 -19.44 0.37
N VAL A 51 8.56 -18.41 0.01
CA VAL A 51 9.05 -17.23 -0.73
C VAL A 51 8.75 -15.97 0.07
N THR A 52 9.54 -14.94 -0.15
CA THR A 52 9.28 -13.60 0.38
C THR A 52 8.77 -12.71 -0.75
N ILE A 53 7.67 -12.01 -0.47
CA ILE A 53 7.14 -10.95 -1.32
C ILE A 53 7.44 -9.62 -0.64
N THR A 54 8.20 -8.77 -1.31
CA THR A 54 8.44 -7.40 -0.88
C THR A 54 7.86 -6.41 -1.87
N GLY A 55 7.39 -5.28 -1.36
CA GLY A 55 6.75 -4.27 -2.20
C GLY A 55 6.28 -3.07 -1.41
N THR A 56 5.49 -2.22 -2.07
CA THR A 56 4.76 -1.12 -1.45
C THR A 56 3.29 -1.21 -1.82
N LEU A 57 2.42 -0.88 -0.89
CA LEU A 57 0.99 -0.74 -1.14
C LEU A 57 0.58 0.71 -0.90
N THR A 58 -0.21 1.29 -1.80
CA THR A 58 -0.76 2.64 -1.64
C THR A 58 -2.27 2.61 -1.84
N ALA A 59 -2.97 3.38 -1.02
CA ALA A 59 -4.39 3.67 -1.19
C ALA A 59 -4.60 5.12 -1.65
N SER A 60 -5.49 5.33 -2.62
CA SER A 60 -5.84 6.67 -3.12
C SER A 60 -7.33 6.76 -3.44
N PRO A 61 -8.09 7.70 -2.85
CA PRO A 61 -7.65 8.67 -1.84
C PRO A 61 -7.43 8.03 -0.45
N ASN A 62 -6.57 8.66 0.36
CA ASN A 62 -6.43 8.38 1.79
C ASN A 62 -6.26 9.74 2.55
N PRO A 63 -7.22 10.19 3.37
CA PRO A 63 -8.44 9.48 3.76
C PRO A 63 -9.45 9.29 2.62
N SER A 64 -10.22 8.21 2.70
CA SER A 64 -11.32 7.89 1.80
C SER A 64 -12.68 8.27 2.41
N THR A 65 -13.75 8.09 1.65
CA THR A 65 -15.14 8.37 2.05
C THR A 65 -15.98 7.11 1.94
N VAL A 66 -16.86 6.87 2.91
CA VAL A 66 -17.81 5.76 2.86
C VAL A 66 -18.60 5.78 1.53
N GLY A 67 -18.70 4.62 0.89
CA GLY A 67 -19.42 4.46 -0.38
C GLY A 67 -18.66 4.95 -1.61
N THR A 68 -17.43 5.43 -1.48
CA THR A 68 -16.57 5.84 -2.60
C THR A 68 -15.48 4.80 -2.87
N ALA A 69 -15.27 4.47 -4.16
CA ALA A 69 -14.20 3.56 -4.55
C ALA A 69 -12.83 4.16 -4.21
N THR A 70 -12.01 3.38 -3.52
CA THR A 70 -10.62 3.67 -3.19
C THR A 70 -9.72 2.79 -4.03
N HIS A 71 -8.80 3.41 -4.76
CA HIS A 71 -7.85 2.71 -5.60
C HIS A 71 -6.68 2.20 -4.77
N PHE A 72 -6.29 0.95 -4.99
CA PHE A 72 -5.13 0.33 -4.38
C PHE A 72 -4.10 -0.02 -5.46
N ALA A 73 -2.89 0.50 -5.31
CA ALA A 73 -1.75 0.16 -6.16
C ALA A 73 -0.70 -0.59 -5.34
N LEU A 74 -0.43 -1.82 -5.77
CA LEU A 74 0.55 -2.72 -5.18
C LEU A 74 1.74 -2.85 -6.13
N HIS A 75 2.89 -2.31 -5.73
CA HIS A 75 4.15 -2.49 -6.44
C HIS A 75 4.93 -3.63 -5.82
N ILE A 76 5.18 -4.71 -6.57
CA ILE A 76 6.03 -5.82 -6.15
C ILE A 76 7.46 -5.52 -6.58
N SER A 77 8.33 -5.24 -5.61
CA SER A 77 9.75 -4.98 -5.86
C SER A 77 10.58 -6.25 -5.96
N ASN A 78 10.15 -7.32 -5.29
CA ASN A 78 10.79 -8.63 -5.36
C ASN A 78 9.81 -9.73 -4.93
N LEU A 79 9.52 -10.65 -5.85
CA LEU A 79 8.99 -11.97 -5.53
C LEU A 79 10.15 -12.97 -5.62
N SER A 80 10.59 -13.51 -4.47
CA SER A 80 11.78 -14.38 -4.39
C SER A 80 11.59 -15.79 -4.98
N LEU A 81 10.63 -15.95 -5.89
CA LEU A 81 10.39 -17.16 -6.63
C LEU A 81 11.36 -17.19 -7.82
N SER A 82 12.46 -17.95 -7.71
CA SER A 82 13.39 -18.13 -8.81
C SER A 82 12.98 -19.32 -9.68
N SER A 83 12.87 -19.08 -10.98
CA SER A 83 12.69 -20.13 -11.98
C SER A 83 13.99 -20.34 -12.75
N PRO A 84 14.48 -21.59 -12.91
CA PRO A 84 15.64 -21.87 -13.76
C PRO A 84 15.33 -21.67 -15.25
N LEU A 85 14.05 -21.55 -15.62
CA LEU A 85 13.59 -21.27 -16.96
C LEU A 85 13.13 -19.82 -17.08
N ALA A 86 13.39 -19.21 -18.24
CA ALA A 86 12.85 -17.90 -18.55
C ALA A 86 11.32 -17.95 -18.63
N ILE A 87 10.68 -16.92 -18.09
CA ILE A 87 9.24 -16.69 -18.15
C ILE A 87 8.99 -15.72 -19.30
N ASN A 88 8.07 -16.04 -20.22
CA ASN A 88 7.74 -15.17 -21.36
C ASN A 88 6.80 -14.03 -20.95
N SER A 89 5.86 -14.34 -20.06
CA SER A 89 4.89 -13.41 -19.50
C SER A 89 4.34 -13.96 -18.20
N TRP A 90 3.84 -13.07 -17.34
CA TRP A 90 3.17 -13.47 -16.12
C TRP A 90 1.96 -12.59 -15.82
N SER A 91 1.04 -13.12 -15.02
CA SER A 91 -0.05 -12.36 -14.41
C SER A 91 -0.20 -12.79 -12.96
N ALA A 92 -0.70 -11.89 -12.12
CA ALA A 92 -0.96 -12.20 -10.73
C ALA A 92 -2.28 -11.61 -10.25
N THR A 93 -2.87 -12.30 -9.29
CA THR A 93 -4.01 -11.82 -8.51
C THR A 93 -3.63 -11.94 -7.04
N ALA A 94 -3.70 -10.86 -6.30
CA ALA A 94 -3.46 -10.84 -4.86
C ALA A 94 -4.73 -10.41 -4.14
N ALA A 95 -5.18 -11.21 -3.17
CA ALA A 95 -6.20 -10.78 -2.24
C ALA A 95 -5.60 -9.80 -1.23
N LEU A 96 -6.34 -8.77 -0.88
CA LEU A 96 -6.05 -7.86 0.22
C LEU A 96 -7.14 -8.03 1.27
N ASN A 97 -6.72 -8.29 2.51
CA ASN A 97 -7.60 -8.48 3.65
C ASN A 97 -7.68 -7.20 4.46
N VAL A 98 -8.90 -6.83 4.81
CA VAL A 98 -9.22 -5.63 5.58
C VAL A 98 -9.67 -6.04 6.98
N SER A 99 -9.16 -5.35 7.99
CA SER A 99 -9.58 -5.49 9.38
C SER A 99 -9.55 -4.14 10.10
N GLY A 100 -10.47 -3.89 11.03
CA GLY A 100 -10.54 -2.63 11.76
C GLY A 100 -11.99 -2.20 11.94
N ALA A 101 -12.35 -1.04 11.39
CA ALA A 101 -13.72 -0.54 11.34
C ALA A 101 -14.66 -1.48 10.57
N GLN A 102 -14.14 -2.19 9.56
CA GLN A 102 -14.86 -3.27 8.89
C GLN A 102 -13.94 -4.46 8.57
N THR A 103 -14.54 -5.61 8.26
CA THR A 103 -13.84 -6.80 7.79
C THR A 103 -14.26 -7.10 6.36
N ALA A 104 -13.30 -7.15 5.45
CA ALA A 104 -13.55 -7.38 4.03
C ALA A 104 -12.34 -8.06 3.36
N SER A 105 -12.55 -8.55 2.14
CA SER A 105 -11.48 -9.01 1.27
C SER A 105 -11.79 -8.57 -0.17
N PHE A 106 -10.78 -8.07 -0.87
CA PHE A 106 -10.88 -7.68 -2.28
C PHE A 106 -9.61 -8.10 -3.01
N SER A 107 -9.59 -7.98 -4.34
CA SER A 107 -8.44 -8.43 -5.15
C SER A 107 -7.82 -7.28 -5.93
N VAL A 108 -6.50 -7.31 -6.04
CA VAL A 108 -5.73 -6.53 -7.00
C VAL A 108 -5.13 -7.46 -8.04
N THR A 109 -5.02 -6.99 -9.28
CA THR A 109 -4.53 -7.79 -10.41
C THR A 109 -3.49 -7.04 -11.21
N GLY A 110 -2.56 -7.77 -11.80
CA GLY A 110 -1.49 -7.21 -12.61
C GLY A 110 -0.88 -8.23 -13.55
N SER A 111 -0.06 -7.75 -14.46
CA SER A 111 0.67 -8.58 -15.41
C SER A 111 1.99 -7.94 -15.79
N GLY A 112 2.95 -8.76 -16.19
CA GLY A 112 4.24 -8.30 -16.68
C GLY A 112 4.78 -9.15 -17.82
N GLY A 113 5.86 -8.64 -18.41
CA GLY A 113 6.50 -9.23 -19.57
C GLY A 113 7.48 -10.35 -19.23
N SER A 114 8.47 -10.50 -20.09
CA SER A 114 9.49 -11.53 -19.97
C SER A 114 10.37 -11.32 -18.73
N VAL A 115 10.62 -12.40 -18.00
CA VAL A 115 11.53 -12.45 -16.85
C VAL A 115 12.63 -13.45 -17.18
N PRO A 116 13.91 -13.02 -17.23
CA PRO A 116 15.01 -13.94 -17.49
C PRO A 116 15.11 -15.04 -16.43
N ALA A 117 15.72 -16.16 -16.80
CA ALA A 117 15.99 -17.23 -15.85
C ALA A 117 16.74 -16.72 -14.61
N ASN A 118 16.36 -17.22 -13.44
CA ASN A 118 16.91 -16.86 -12.14
C ASN A 118 16.79 -15.37 -11.75
N GLN A 119 15.90 -14.61 -12.41
CA GLN A 119 15.55 -13.25 -12.01
C GLN A 119 14.23 -13.25 -11.22
N PRO A 120 14.08 -12.35 -10.24
CA PRO A 120 12.83 -12.21 -9.51
C PRO A 120 11.75 -11.63 -10.42
N ILE A 121 10.49 -11.96 -10.11
CA ILE A 121 9.34 -11.30 -10.73
C ILE A 121 9.13 -9.95 -10.02
N THR A 122 8.94 -8.91 -10.81
CA THR A 122 8.59 -7.55 -10.37
C THR A 122 7.43 -7.02 -11.19
N GLY A 123 6.64 -6.11 -10.64
CA GLY A 123 5.58 -5.43 -11.37
C GLY A 123 4.46 -4.89 -10.49
N ASP A 124 3.46 -4.31 -11.14
CA ASP A 124 2.39 -3.59 -10.48
C ASP A 124 1.06 -4.37 -10.58
N LEU A 125 0.32 -4.38 -9.48
CA LEU A 125 -1.04 -4.86 -9.39
C LEU A 125 -1.93 -3.70 -8.92
N SER A 126 -3.17 -3.66 -9.42
CA SER A 126 -4.12 -2.65 -8.99
C SER A 126 -5.54 -3.20 -8.89
N GLY A 127 -6.37 -2.50 -8.12
CA GLY A 127 -7.78 -2.83 -7.93
C GLY A 127 -8.44 -1.80 -7.04
N ASP A 128 -9.77 -1.83 -7.00
CA ASP A 128 -10.57 -0.88 -6.25
C ASP A 128 -11.35 -1.59 -5.14
N TRP A 129 -11.53 -0.89 -4.03
CA TRP A 129 -12.41 -1.32 -2.94
C TRP A 129 -13.24 -0.14 -2.42
N THR A 130 -14.51 -0.39 -2.14
CA THR A 130 -15.45 0.64 -1.64
C THR A 130 -15.74 0.38 -0.16
N PRO A 131 -15.23 1.22 0.76
CA PRO A 131 -15.53 1.12 2.18
C PRO A 131 -17.02 1.30 2.47
N THR A 132 -17.57 0.54 3.42
CA THR A 132 -18.98 0.61 3.83
C THR A 132 -19.19 1.17 5.23
N ALA A 133 -18.12 1.28 6.02
CA ALA A 133 -18.13 1.87 7.36
C ALA A 133 -16.99 2.90 7.50
N ALA A 134 -17.24 3.95 8.29
CA ALA A 134 -16.23 4.94 8.65
C ALA A 134 -15.33 4.41 9.77
N GLY A 135 -14.09 4.88 9.81
CA GLY A 135 -13.08 4.51 10.81
C GLY A 135 -11.73 4.16 10.18
N THR A 136 -10.87 3.50 10.96
CA THR A 136 -9.53 3.10 10.51
C THR A 136 -9.51 1.61 10.19
N ASP A 137 -9.07 1.29 8.98
CA ASP A 137 -8.91 -0.07 8.49
C ASP A 137 -7.43 -0.37 8.20
N GLN A 138 -6.97 -1.53 8.64
CA GLN A 138 -5.66 -2.10 8.32
C GLN A 138 -5.78 -3.04 7.14
N ILE A 139 -4.86 -2.90 6.18
CA ILE A 139 -4.80 -3.71 4.97
C ILE A 139 -3.60 -4.65 5.05
N GLN A 140 -3.85 -5.94 4.86
CA GLN A 140 -2.84 -7.00 4.89
C GLN A 140 -2.89 -7.83 3.61
N GLY A 141 -1.75 -8.41 3.23
CA GLY A 141 -1.69 -9.40 2.15
C GLY A 141 -2.50 -10.67 2.46
N GLY A 142 -3.34 -11.08 1.53
CA GLY A 142 -4.09 -12.34 1.52
C GLY A 142 -3.46 -13.37 0.58
N ASN A 143 -4.25 -14.31 0.07
CA ASN A 143 -3.76 -15.30 -0.90
C ASN A 143 -3.31 -14.63 -2.20
N VAL A 144 -2.25 -15.15 -2.80
CA VAL A 144 -1.74 -14.69 -4.11
C VAL A 144 -1.79 -15.85 -5.09
N THR A 145 -2.16 -15.59 -6.33
CA THR A 145 -2.05 -16.56 -7.43
C THR A 145 -1.22 -15.95 -8.52
N VAL A 146 -0.11 -16.60 -8.89
CA VAL A 146 0.75 -16.20 -10.01
C VAL A 146 0.55 -17.18 -11.15
N LYS A 147 0.28 -16.67 -12.36
CA LYS A 147 0.28 -17.44 -13.60
C LYS A 147 1.49 -17.04 -14.43
N ALA A 148 2.36 -17.99 -14.73
CA ALA A 148 3.58 -17.75 -15.52
C ALA A 148 3.55 -18.58 -16.81
N SER A 149 3.81 -17.95 -17.94
CA SER A 149 3.96 -18.61 -19.25
C SER A 149 5.43 -18.93 -19.49
N VAL A 150 5.75 -20.21 -19.65
CA VAL A 150 7.12 -20.72 -19.85
C VAL A 150 7.16 -21.52 -21.14
N SER A 151 8.09 -21.20 -22.04
CA SER A 151 8.12 -21.75 -23.42
C SER A 151 8.07 -23.27 -23.50
N LEU A 152 8.66 -23.98 -22.54
CA LEU A 152 8.75 -25.44 -22.52
C LEU A 152 7.66 -26.12 -21.70
N LEU A 153 7.00 -25.40 -20.78
CA LEU A 153 6.08 -25.97 -19.80
C LEU A 153 4.63 -25.46 -19.96
N GLY A 154 4.40 -24.51 -20.86
CA GLY A 154 3.12 -23.85 -21.01
C GLY A 154 2.84 -22.89 -19.85
N THR A 155 1.56 -22.73 -19.49
CA THR A 155 1.14 -21.85 -18.40
C THR A 155 1.10 -22.61 -17.08
N LEU A 156 1.90 -22.16 -16.11
CA LEU A 156 1.92 -22.66 -14.75
C LEU A 156 1.07 -21.74 -13.86
N THR A 157 0.25 -22.33 -12.99
CA THR A 157 -0.49 -21.59 -11.95
C THR A 157 0.10 -21.95 -10.58
N ILE A 158 0.51 -20.93 -9.85
CA ILE A 158 1.25 -21.03 -8.59
C ILE A 158 0.42 -20.32 -7.51
N PRO A 159 -0.38 -21.06 -6.73
CA PRO A 159 -1.06 -20.50 -5.58
C PRO A 159 -0.08 -20.31 -4.42
N CYS A 160 -0.20 -19.19 -3.73
CA CYS A 160 0.62 -18.78 -2.60
C CYS A 160 -0.26 -18.35 -1.43
N THR A 161 -0.01 -18.91 -0.25
CA THR A 161 -0.72 -18.58 0.99
C THR A 161 0.18 -17.79 1.91
N PRO A 162 -0.28 -16.68 2.52
CA PRO A 162 0.55 -15.88 3.43
C PRO A 162 0.83 -16.64 4.72
N ASN A 163 2.07 -16.55 5.21
CA ASN A 163 2.48 -17.13 6.48
C ASN A 163 2.13 -16.20 7.65
N SER A 164 2.03 -16.77 8.85
CA SER A 164 1.81 -16.00 10.08
C SER A 164 3.13 -15.71 10.80
N PRO A 165 3.35 -14.52 11.37
CA PRO A 165 2.46 -13.35 11.37
C PRO A 165 2.47 -12.57 10.04
N ARG A 166 1.36 -11.90 9.72
CA ARG A 166 1.23 -11.06 8.51
C ARG A 166 1.44 -9.58 8.86
N PRO A 167 2.34 -8.86 8.18
CA PRO A 167 2.50 -7.43 8.40
C PRO A 167 1.30 -6.65 7.84
N VAL A 168 1.00 -5.52 8.48
CA VAL A 168 0.11 -4.50 7.91
C VAL A 168 0.86 -3.79 6.80
N ALA A 169 0.30 -3.82 5.59
CA ALA A 169 0.91 -3.26 4.39
C ALA A 169 0.42 -1.83 4.11
N GLU A 170 -0.77 -1.45 4.56
CA GLU A 170 -1.31 -0.09 4.43
C GLU A 170 -2.35 0.16 5.53
N THR A 171 -2.55 1.42 5.93
CA THR A 171 -3.65 1.84 6.81
C THR A 171 -4.53 2.85 6.10
N LEU A 172 -5.82 2.53 5.93
CA LEU A 172 -6.81 3.41 5.33
C LEU A 172 -7.64 4.11 6.42
N THR A 173 -7.75 5.42 6.34
CA THR A 173 -8.74 6.18 7.12
C THR A 173 -9.96 6.46 6.26
N VAL A 174 -11.16 6.17 6.77
CA VAL A 174 -12.44 6.35 6.07
C VAL A 174 -13.31 7.33 6.88
N ASN A 175 -13.77 8.39 6.21
CA ASN A 175 -14.66 9.41 6.76
C ASN A 175 -16.11 9.22 6.32
#